data_AF-A0A4R3MRB8-F1
#
_entry.id   AF-A0A4R3MRB8-F1
#
_cell.length_a   1.000
_cell.length_b   1.000
_cell.length_c   1.000
_cell.angle_alpha   90.00
_cell.angle_beta   90.00
_cell.angle_gamma   90.00
#
_symmetry.space_group_name_H-M   'P 1'
#
loop_
_entity.id
_entity.type
_entity.pdbx_description
1 polymer ?
#
loop_
_entity_poly.entity_id
_entity_poly.type
_entity_poly.pdbx_seq_one_letter_code
_entity_poly.pdbx_strand_id
1 'polypeptide(L)'
;MGREIWKGIVFFLAAIWLAGCTNAQENNHRKNSGFPPDIPQGFVVINDTKHNMEAGHFRWEIKKGFDTEIVQTDAASPGQIAERFDEIVVPPETEMGVDIEGEPQWTVYLWSENGREKQIPIHHDVLTAPSQAGHYIYEVFATWPDGEVSYTFVLKVD
;
A
#
# COMPACT_ATOMS: atom_id res chain seq x y z
N MET A 1 55.09 49.40 53.61
CA MET A 1 54.55 48.18 54.22
C MET A 1 53.43 47.76 53.30
N GLY A 2 53.49 46.74 52.45
CA GLY A 2 54.13 45.44 52.42
C GLY A 2 53.30 44.67 51.38
N ARG A 3 53.94 43.75 50.64
CA ARG A 3 53.42 42.91 49.54
C ARG A 3 52.02 42.32 49.82
N GLU A 4 51.23 41.97 48.82
CA GLU A 4 51.27 40.62 48.24
C GLU A 4 50.59 40.53 46.87
N ILE A 5 51.17 39.66 46.06
CA ILE A 5 50.84 39.31 44.68
C ILE A 5 50.01 38.04 44.77
N TRP A 6 48.83 37.94 44.12
CA TRP A 6 48.30 36.62 43.75
C TRP A 6 47.85 36.58 42.30
N LYS A 7 48.62 35.79 41.55
CA LYS A 7 48.36 35.26 40.22
C LYS A 7 47.00 34.56 40.18
N GLY A 8 46.20 34.91 39.17
CA GLY A 8 44.98 34.20 38.81
C GLY A 8 44.73 34.30 37.32
N ILE A 9 45.66 33.75 36.53
CA ILE A 9 45.34 33.23 35.19
C ILE A 9 44.18 32.24 35.37
N VAL A 10 43.11 32.37 34.60
CA VAL A 10 42.55 31.31 33.76
C VAL A 10 41.49 31.94 32.86
N PHE A 11 41.81 31.92 31.58
CA PHE A 11 40.91 31.98 30.43
C PHE A 11 39.62 31.20 30.69
N PHE A 12 38.45 31.82 30.53
CA PHE A 12 37.28 31.09 30.03
C PHE A 12 36.37 32.05 29.25
N LEU A 13 36.82 32.33 28.02
CA LEU A 13 35.95 32.77 26.92
C LEU A 13 34.95 31.64 26.64
N ALA A 14 33.87 31.57 27.41
CA ALA A 14 32.71 30.79 27.05
C ALA A 14 31.96 31.58 25.96
N ALA A 15 32.45 31.46 24.72
CA ALA A 15 31.67 31.77 23.53
C ALA A 15 30.47 30.83 23.55
N ILE A 16 29.31 31.37 23.92
CA ILE A 16 28.03 30.69 23.81
C ILE A 16 27.75 30.58 22.31
N TRP A 17 28.21 29.49 21.71
CA TRP A 17 27.73 29.04 20.41
C TRP A 17 26.27 28.63 20.62
N LEU A 18 25.36 29.59 20.47
CA LEU A 18 23.99 29.30 20.09
C LEU A 18 24.03 28.75 18.66
N ALA A 19 24.48 27.50 18.52
CA ALA A 19 24.08 26.69 17.39
C ALA A 19 22.57 26.44 17.58
N GLY A 20 21.77 27.40 17.12
CA GLY A 20 20.37 27.15 16.83
C GLY A 20 20.34 26.05 15.79
N CYS A 21 20.15 24.81 16.23
CA CYS A 21 19.64 23.78 15.35
C CYS A 21 18.26 24.25 14.92
N THR A 22 18.21 24.88 13.74
CA THR A 22 16.98 24.94 12.98
C THR A 22 16.61 23.47 12.76
N ASN A 23 15.63 22.98 13.51
CA ASN A 23 14.97 21.75 13.14
C ASN A 23 14.30 22.07 11.82
N ALA A 24 14.98 21.72 10.72
CA ALA A 24 14.37 21.60 9.43
C ALA A 24 13.22 20.63 9.65
N GLN A 25 12.02 21.20 9.80
CA GLN A 25 10.78 20.46 9.77
C GLN A 25 10.79 19.79 8.39
N GLU A 26 11.14 18.52 8.39
CA GLU A 26 10.97 17.66 7.24
C GLU A 26 9.50 17.80 6.87
N ASN A 27 9.26 18.46 5.75
CA ASN A 27 7.94 18.62 5.18
C ASN A 27 7.51 17.25 4.69
N ASN A 28 7.12 16.37 5.62
CA ASN A 28 6.27 15.25 5.32
C ASN A 28 4.96 15.87 4.86
N HIS A 29 4.84 15.95 3.55
CA HIS A 29 3.62 16.25 2.83
C HIS A 29 2.62 15.15 3.19
N ARG A 30 2.04 15.23 4.40
CA ARG A 30 0.76 14.61 4.70
C ARG A 30 -0.19 15.25 3.72
N LYS A 31 -0.43 14.59 2.58
CA LYS A 31 -1.64 14.84 1.81
C LYS A 31 -2.76 14.69 2.83
N ASN A 32 -3.40 15.80 3.19
CA ASN A 32 -4.74 15.75 3.74
C ASN A 32 -5.59 15.14 2.62
N SER A 33 -5.67 13.81 2.55
CA SER A 33 -6.70 13.17 1.75
C SER A 33 -8.02 13.64 2.34
N GLY A 34 -8.85 14.25 1.48
CA GLY A 34 -10.22 14.58 1.86
C GLY A 34 -10.96 13.32 2.31
N PHE A 35 -12.08 13.51 3.00
CA PHE A 35 -12.99 12.41 3.28
C PHE A 35 -14.08 12.37 2.20
N PRO A 36 -14.37 11.21 1.58
CA PRO A 36 -13.69 9.92 1.74
C PRO A 36 -12.31 9.88 1.04
N PRO A 37 -11.40 8.97 1.44
CA PRO A 37 -10.10 8.84 0.82
C PRO A 37 -10.23 8.44 -0.66
N ASP A 38 -9.36 9.00 -1.50
CA ASP A 38 -9.18 8.52 -2.88
C ASP A 38 -8.55 7.12 -2.81
N ILE A 39 -9.32 6.10 -3.20
CA ILE A 39 -8.86 4.70 -3.17
C ILE A 39 -7.88 4.49 -4.33
N PRO A 40 -6.68 3.94 -4.08
CA PRO A 40 -5.71 3.65 -5.14
C PRO A 40 -6.31 2.74 -6.23
N GLN A 41 -5.97 3.00 -7.49
CA GLN A 41 -6.37 2.11 -8.58
C GLN A 41 -5.44 0.89 -8.66
N GLY A 42 -5.98 -0.23 -9.12
CA GLY A 42 -5.24 -1.48 -9.31
C GLY A 42 -5.54 -2.11 -10.67
N PHE A 43 -4.51 -2.61 -11.33
CA PHE A 43 -4.57 -3.24 -12.64
C PHE A 43 -3.86 -4.60 -12.64
N VAL A 44 -4.39 -5.54 -13.40
CA VAL A 44 -3.65 -6.71 -13.86
C VAL A 44 -3.08 -6.41 -15.24
N VAL A 45 -1.80 -6.74 -15.45
CA VAL A 45 -1.06 -6.44 -16.68
C VAL A 45 -0.83 -7.72 -17.45
N ILE A 46 -1.39 -7.83 -18.66
CA ILE A 46 -1.33 -9.02 -19.50
C ILE A 46 -0.90 -8.58 -20.90
N ASN A 47 0.20 -9.13 -21.41
CA ASN A 47 0.77 -8.73 -22.71
C ASN A 47 0.89 -7.20 -22.85
N ASP A 48 1.46 -6.53 -21.84
CA ASP A 48 1.60 -5.06 -21.73
C ASP A 48 0.28 -4.26 -21.73
N THR A 49 -0.86 -4.93 -21.65
CA THR A 49 -2.19 -4.30 -21.58
C THR A 49 -2.68 -4.28 -20.12
N LYS A 50 -3.12 -3.11 -19.66
CA LYS A 50 -3.70 -2.95 -18.32
C LYS A 50 -5.19 -3.27 -18.34
N HIS A 51 -5.62 -4.19 -17.49
CA HIS A 51 -7.01 -4.49 -17.22
C HIS A 51 -7.35 -4.03 -15.80
N ASN A 52 -8.44 -3.28 -15.67
CA ASN A 52 -8.84 -2.75 -14.37
C ASN A 52 -9.27 -3.88 -13.43
N MET A 53 -8.82 -3.85 -12.19
CA MET A 53 -9.35 -4.71 -11.13
C MET A 53 -10.47 -3.96 -10.39
N GLU A 54 -11.55 -4.64 -10.03
CA GLU A 54 -12.65 -4.01 -9.30
C GLU A 54 -12.35 -4.00 -7.80
N ALA A 55 -12.32 -2.81 -7.21
CA ALA A 55 -12.12 -2.64 -5.77
C ALA A 55 -13.37 -3.08 -5.00
N GLY A 56 -13.20 -4.05 -4.10
CA GLY A 56 -14.19 -4.50 -3.14
C GLY A 56 -13.98 -3.86 -1.78
N HIS A 57 -13.81 -4.69 -0.75
CA HIS A 57 -13.59 -4.21 0.61
C HIS A 57 -12.34 -3.33 0.70
N PHE A 58 -12.46 -2.21 1.40
CA PHE A 58 -11.33 -1.38 1.80
C PHE A 58 -11.52 -0.89 3.23
N ARG A 59 -10.40 -0.62 3.88
CA ARG A 59 -10.34 -0.01 5.21
C ARG A 59 -9.18 0.98 5.24
N TRP A 60 -9.43 2.20 5.68
CA TRP A 60 -8.44 3.28 5.72
C TRP A 60 -8.46 3.99 7.07
N GLU A 61 -7.29 4.24 7.63
CA GLU A 61 -7.08 4.97 8.89
C GLU A 61 -6.61 6.39 8.60
N ILE A 62 -7.30 7.38 9.14
CA ILE A 62 -7.00 8.80 8.94
C ILE A 62 -6.73 9.43 10.30
N LYS A 63 -5.49 9.88 10.51
CA LYS A 63 -5.11 10.61 11.73
C LYS A 63 -5.62 12.05 11.67
N LYS A 64 -6.52 12.43 12.58
CA LYS A 64 -7.06 13.78 12.75
C LYS A 64 -6.62 14.34 14.11
N GLY A 65 -5.47 15.03 14.13
CA GLY A 65 -4.90 15.54 15.37
C GLY A 65 -4.46 14.41 16.31
N PHE A 66 -5.13 14.27 17.45
CA PHE A 66 -4.92 13.18 18.43
C PHE A 66 -5.85 11.99 18.22
N ASP A 67 -6.85 12.11 17.34
CA ASP A 67 -7.83 11.07 17.06
C ASP A 67 -7.49 10.30 15.77
N THR A 68 -8.00 9.08 15.66
CA THR A 68 -7.97 8.25 14.44
C THR A 68 -9.39 7.98 13.99
N GLU A 69 -9.68 8.30 12.73
CA GLU A 69 -10.94 7.94 12.07
C GLU A 69 -10.70 6.75 11.14
N ILE A 70 -11.63 5.80 11.12
CA ILE A 70 -11.57 4.62 10.25
C ILE A 70 -12.69 4.73 9.23
N VAL A 71 -12.34 4.66 7.96
CA VAL A 71 -13.28 4.58 6.83
C VAL A 71 -13.22 3.17 6.29
N GLN A 72 -14.37 2.52 6.18
CA GLN A 72 -14.47 1.19 5.59
C GLN A 72 -15.75 1.07 4.78
N THR A 73 -15.74 0.20 3.78
CA THR A 73 -16.91 -0.07 2.94
C THR A 73 -17.56 -1.41 3.29
N ASP A 74 -18.88 -1.48 3.09
CA ASP A 74 -19.67 -2.72 3.09
C ASP A 74 -19.80 -3.23 1.64
N ALA A 75 -18.65 -3.30 0.94
CA ALA A 75 -18.60 -3.67 -0.47
C ALA A 75 -18.78 -5.19 -0.66
N ALA A 76 -19.17 -5.54 -1.89
CA ALA A 76 -19.30 -6.92 -2.34
C ALA A 76 -18.00 -7.71 -2.14
N SER A 77 -18.12 -8.99 -1.79
CA SER A 77 -16.98 -9.92 -1.75
C SER A 77 -16.44 -10.20 -3.16
N PRO A 78 -15.19 -10.66 -3.32
CA PRO A 78 -14.66 -11.07 -4.61
C PRO A 78 -15.56 -12.06 -5.38
N GLY A 79 -16.19 -13.00 -4.68
CA GLY A 79 -17.17 -13.90 -5.32
C GLY A 79 -18.38 -13.17 -5.90
N GLN A 80 -18.93 -12.20 -5.17
CA GLN A 80 -20.08 -11.39 -5.62
C GLN A 80 -19.69 -10.36 -6.71
N ILE A 81 -18.45 -9.87 -6.69
CA ILE A 81 -17.91 -9.02 -7.74
C ILE A 81 -17.78 -9.83 -9.04
N ALA A 82 -17.25 -11.05 -8.94
CA ALA A 82 -17.04 -11.93 -10.08
C ALA A 82 -18.31 -12.24 -10.89
N GLU A 83 -19.48 -12.32 -10.25
CA GLU A 83 -20.77 -12.57 -10.92
C GLU A 83 -21.13 -11.52 -11.99
N ARG A 84 -20.55 -10.32 -11.91
CA ARG A 84 -20.79 -9.20 -12.84
C ARG A 84 -19.53 -8.70 -13.54
N PHE A 85 -18.38 -9.33 -13.27
CA PHE A 85 -17.09 -8.87 -13.77
C PHE A 85 -16.84 -9.39 -15.19
N ASP A 86 -16.33 -8.53 -16.07
CA ASP A 86 -15.98 -8.93 -17.43
C ASP A 86 -14.71 -9.80 -17.41
N GLU A 87 -14.85 -11.07 -17.78
CA GLU A 87 -13.76 -12.04 -17.73
C GLU A 87 -12.63 -11.70 -18.70
N ILE A 88 -11.38 -11.85 -18.23
CA ILE A 88 -10.20 -11.72 -19.07
C ILE A 88 -9.84 -13.11 -19.60
N VAL A 89 -9.95 -13.29 -20.92
CA VAL A 89 -9.66 -14.58 -21.57
C VAL A 89 -8.18 -14.67 -21.91
N VAL A 90 -7.50 -15.72 -21.44
CA VAL A 90 -6.07 -15.95 -21.71
C VAL A 90 -5.76 -17.43 -21.99
N PRO A 91 -4.67 -17.73 -22.70
CA PRO A 91 -4.13 -19.08 -22.76
C PRO A 91 -3.65 -19.60 -21.40
N PRO A 92 -3.55 -20.94 -21.22
CA PRO A 92 -2.91 -21.53 -20.05
C PRO A 92 -1.48 -21.00 -19.85
N GLU A 93 -1.05 -20.91 -18.59
CA GLU A 93 0.31 -20.52 -18.20
C GLU A 93 0.73 -19.09 -18.64
N THR A 94 -0.23 -18.24 -19.01
CA THR A 94 0.03 -16.82 -19.29
C THR A 94 0.60 -16.12 -18.06
N GLU A 95 1.69 -15.39 -18.23
CA GLU A 95 2.28 -14.53 -17.19
C GLU A 95 1.54 -13.20 -17.11
N MET A 96 1.32 -12.74 -15.87
CA MET A 96 0.56 -11.54 -15.56
C MET A 96 1.28 -10.74 -14.48
N GLY A 97 1.37 -9.44 -14.68
CA GLY A 97 1.85 -8.49 -13.66
C GLY A 97 0.70 -7.89 -12.86
N VAL A 98 1.03 -7.29 -11.72
CA VAL A 98 0.11 -6.50 -10.89
C VAL A 98 0.68 -5.09 -10.77
N ASP A 99 -0.13 -4.08 -11.09
CA ASP A 99 0.23 -2.67 -10.98
C ASP A 99 -0.80 -1.95 -10.11
N ILE A 100 -0.38 -1.46 -8.94
CA ILE A 100 -1.26 -0.79 -7.98
C ILE A 100 -0.63 0.54 -7.59
N GLU A 101 -1.45 1.60 -7.66
CA GLU A 101 -1.03 2.95 -7.30
C GLU A 101 -0.47 2.99 -5.87
N GLY A 102 0.66 3.67 -5.68
CA GLY A 102 1.27 3.84 -4.36
C GLY A 102 2.04 2.62 -3.85
N GLU A 103 2.39 1.66 -4.71
CA GLU A 103 3.34 0.57 -4.45
C GLU A 103 3.10 -0.17 -3.11
N PRO A 104 1.88 -0.71 -2.88
CA PRO A 104 1.57 -1.43 -1.64
C PRO A 104 2.36 -2.74 -1.53
N GLN A 105 2.35 -3.30 -0.32
CA GLN A 105 2.57 -4.75 -0.16
C GLN A 105 1.29 -5.47 -0.56
N TRP A 106 1.40 -6.52 -1.37
CA TRP A 106 0.22 -7.25 -1.85
C TRP A 106 0.41 -8.76 -1.84
N THR A 107 -0.70 -9.47 -1.71
CA THR A 107 -0.80 -10.92 -1.84
C THR A 107 -1.95 -11.30 -2.76
N VAL A 108 -1.86 -12.46 -3.40
CA VAL A 108 -2.92 -12.95 -4.31
C VAL A 108 -3.57 -14.19 -3.71
N TYR A 109 -4.89 -14.22 -3.73
CA TYR A 109 -5.69 -15.37 -3.33
C TYR A 109 -6.56 -15.84 -4.49
N LEU A 110 -6.64 -17.15 -4.67
CA LEU A 110 -7.68 -17.79 -5.47
C LEU A 110 -8.93 -17.97 -4.60
N TRP A 111 -10.08 -17.61 -5.17
CA TRP A 111 -11.38 -17.72 -4.53
C TRP A 111 -12.17 -18.94 -5.00
N SER A 112 -12.93 -19.50 -4.07
CA SER A 112 -13.98 -20.49 -4.28
C SER A 112 -15.31 -19.96 -3.74
N GLU A 113 -16.39 -20.74 -3.86
CA GLU A 113 -17.70 -20.42 -3.28
C GLU A 113 -17.64 -20.16 -1.77
N ASN A 114 -16.67 -20.76 -1.07
CA ASN A 114 -16.52 -20.63 0.39
C ASN A 114 -15.56 -19.51 0.82
N GLY A 115 -15.08 -18.68 -0.12
CA GLY A 115 -14.11 -17.62 0.14
C GLY A 115 -12.71 -17.92 -0.41
N ARG A 116 -11.69 -17.30 0.19
CA ARG A 116 -10.27 -17.57 -0.12
C ARG A 116 -9.97 -19.05 0.04
N GLU A 117 -9.63 -19.72 -1.05
CA GLU A 117 -9.26 -21.14 -1.05
C GLU A 117 -7.75 -21.30 -0.86
N LYS A 118 -6.96 -20.52 -1.60
CA LYS A 118 -5.52 -20.70 -1.68
C LYS A 118 -4.82 -19.36 -1.89
N GLN A 119 -3.74 -19.12 -1.14
CA GLN A 119 -2.79 -18.05 -1.47
C GLN A 119 -1.89 -18.51 -2.61
N ILE A 120 -1.75 -17.68 -3.64
CA ILE A 120 -0.90 -17.95 -4.79
C ILE A 120 0.51 -17.41 -4.48
N PRO A 121 1.55 -18.26 -4.53
CA PRO A 121 2.92 -17.79 -4.41
C PRO A 121 3.27 -16.96 -5.64
N ILE A 122 3.83 -15.78 -5.41
CA ILE A 122 4.28 -14.85 -6.44
C ILE A 122 5.80 -14.89 -6.49
N HIS A 123 6.34 -14.97 -7.69
CA HIS A 123 7.78 -14.97 -7.93
C HIS A 123 8.13 -13.79 -8.83
N HIS A 124 9.01 -12.90 -8.35
CA HIS A 124 9.42 -11.68 -9.07
C HIS A 124 8.23 -10.83 -9.54
N ASP A 125 7.20 -10.69 -8.70
CA ASP A 125 5.99 -9.91 -8.98
C ASP A 125 5.17 -10.40 -10.20
N VAL A 126 5.40 -11.64 -10.63
CA VAL A 126 4.65 -12.30 -11.70
C VAL A 126 3.71 -13.35 -11.14
N LEU A 127 2.46 -13.29 -11.59
CA LEU A 127 1.42 -14.29 -11.42
C LEU A 127 1.30 -15.11 -12.71
N THR A 128 1.21 -16.43 -12.60
CA THR A 128 1.03 -17.32 -13.76
C THR A 128 -0.39 -17.90 -13.76
N ALA A 129 -1.07 -17.81 -14.90
CA ALA A 129 -2.39 -18.41 -15.10
C ALA A 129 -2.33 -19.94 -14.90
N PRO A 130 -3.41 -20.57 -14.42
CA PRO A 130 -3.48 -22.02 -14.28
C PRO A 130 -3.25 -22.73 -15.63
N SER A 131 -2.68 -23.93 -15.57
CA SER A 131 -2.51 -24.78 -16.76
C SER A 131 -3.80 -25.47 -17.21
N GLN A 132 -4.81 -25.49 -16.33
CA GLN A 132 -6.10 -26.09 -16.61
C GLN A 132 -7.08 -25.02 -17.09
N ALA A 133 -7.89 -25.38 -18.09
CA ALA A 133 -8.99 -24.54 -18.53
C ALA A 133 -10.04 -24.38 -17.43
N GLY A 134 -10.64 -23.21 -17.33
CA GLY A 134 -11.62 -22.90 -16.29
C GLY A 134 -11.78 -21.42 -16.00
N HIS A 135 -12.67 -21.13 -15.05
CA HIS A 135 -12.96 -19.79 -14.55
C HIS A 135 -12.32 -19.63 -13.17
N TYR A 136 -11.50 -18.60 -13.02
CA TYR A 136 -10.70 -18.36 -11.82
C TYR A 136 -10.94 -16.95 -11.29
N ILE A 137 -11.38 -16.87 -10.04
CA ILE A 137 -11.61 -15.61 -9.36
C ILE A 137 -10.39 -15.31 -8.51
N TYR A 138 -9.71 -14.21 -8.80
CA TYR A 138 -8.55 -13.76 -8.05
C TYR A 138 -8.88 -12.56 -7.20
N GLU A 139 -8.39 -12.58 -5.97
CA GLU A 139 -8.30 -11.40 -5.12
C GLU A 139 -6.84 -10.98 -5.00
N VAL A 140 -6.56 -9.72 -5.30
CA VAL A 140 -5.31 -9.05 -4.95
C VAL A 140 -5.57 -8.23 -3.70
N PHE A 141 -5.03 -8.67 -2.57
CA PHE A 141 -5.16 -7.99 -1.29
C PHE A 141 -3.95 -7.08 -1.10
N ALA A 142 -4.16 -5.77 -1.18
CA ALA A 142 -3.12 -4.75 -1.10
C ALA A 142 -3.17 -4.00 0.24
N THR A 143 -1.99 -3.69 0.78
CA THR A 143 -1.81 -3.05 2.08
C THR A 143 -0.79 -1.92 2.00
N TRP A 144 -1.19 -0.79 2.55
CA TRP A 144 -0.40 0.41 2.81
C TRP A 144 -0.27 0.60 4.32
N PRO A 145 0.64 1.46 4.80
CA PRO A 145 0.75 1.76 6.23
C PRO A 145 -0.56 2.23 6.87
N ASP A 146 -1.39 2.94 6.11
CA ASP A 146 -2.62 3.57 6.60
C ASP A 146 -3.90 2.90 6.08
N GLY A 147 -3.82 1.80 5.31
CA GLY A 147 -5.04 1.18 4.77
C GLY A 147 -4.83 -0.06 3.93
N GLU A 148 -5.94 -0.68 3.55
CA GLU A 148 -5.98 -1.92 2.78
C GLU A 148 -7.14 -1.92 1.79
N VAL A 149 -6.96 -2.61 0.67
CA VAL A 149 -7.97 -2.79 -0.38
C VAL A 149 -7.91 -4.22 -0.91
N SER A 150 -9.08 -4.81 -1.11
CA SER A 150 -9.30 -6.08 -1.80
C SER A 150 -9.72 -5.78 -3.24
N TYR A 151 -8.86 -6.10 -4.22
CA TYR A 151 -9.18 -5.97 -5.64
C TYR A 151 -9.55 -7.32 -6.22
N THR A 152 -10.53 -7.35 -7.13
CA THR A 152 -10.99 -8.58 -7.79
C THR A 152 -10.79 -8.49 -9.29
N PHE A 153 -10.33 -9.59 -9.89
CA PHE A 153 -10.40 -9.81 -11.33
C PHE A 153 -10.73 -11.27 -11.62
N VAL A 154 -11.36 -11.51 -12.78
CA VAL A 154 -11.76 -12.86 -13.21
C VAL A 154 -10.98 -13.24 -14.45
N LEU A 155 -10.39 -14.43 -14.41
CA LEU A 155 -9.64 -15.02 -15.51
C LEU A 155 -10.42 -16.21 -16.08
N LYS A 156 -10.56 -16.25 -17.40
CA LYS A 156 -10.98 -17.45 -18.11
C LYS A 156 -9.79 -18.03 -18.87
N VAL A 157 -9.41 -19.26 -18.54
CA VAL A 157 -8.35 -19.98 -19.23
C VAL A 157 -8.99 -20.90 -20.28
N ASP A 158 -8.63 -20.69 -21.56
CA ASP A 158 -9.13 -21.43 -22.73
C ASP A 158 -7.99 -21.99 -23.60
#